data_AF-A0A9N9ALM1-F1
#
_entry.id   AF-A0A9N9ALM1-F1
#
_cell.length_a   1.000
_cell.length_b   1.000
_cell.length_c   1.000
_cell.angle_alpha   90.00
_cell.angle_beta   90.00
_cell.angle_gamma   90.00
#
_symmetry.space_group_name_H-M   'P 1'
#
loop_
_entity.id
_entity.type
_entity.pdbx_description
1 polymer ?
#
loop_
_entity_poly.entity_id
_entity_poly.type
_entity_poly.pdbx_seq_one_letter_code
_entity_poly.pdbx_strand_id
1 'polypeptide(L)' 'MQNQSVKKRKTLSHEKEVLERLLIYKTKIPDQVYQEIEQLLGVEWNKKKIYSWWNYHIKKSD' A
#
# COMPACT_ATOMS: atom_id res chain seq x y z
N MET A 1 -30.29 -11.17 -11.52
CA MET A 1 -29.43 -10.32 -12.36
C MET A 1 -28.02 -10.37 -11.79
N GLN A 2 -27.09 -10.90 -12.59
CA GLN A 2 -25.64 -10.64 -12.64
C GLN A 2 -24.84 -10.52 -11.33
N ASN A 3 -24.06 -11.57 -11.05
CA ASN A 3 -22.71 -11.57 -10.51
C ASN A 3 -22.22 -10.23 -9.97
N GLN A 4 -22.36 -10.01 -8.66
CA GLN A 4 -21.54 -9.03 -7.94
C GLN A 4 -20.10 -9.52 -7.98
N SER A 5 -19.47 -9.14 -9.08
CA SER A 5 -18.05 -9.16 -9.33
C SER A 5 -17.37 -8.67 -8.06
N VAL A 6 -16.50 -9.51 -7.51
CA VAL A 6 -15.56 -9.17 -6.46
C VAL A 6 -14.82 -7.93 -6.95
N LYS A 7 -15.32 -6.74 -6.57
CA LYS A 7 -14.72 -5.46 -6.95
C LYS A 7 -13.37 -5.47 -6.27
N LYS A 8 -12.32 -5.85 -7.00
CA LYS A 8 -10.94 -5.57 -6.63
C LYS A 8 -10.95 -4.08 -6.30
N ARG A 9 -10.84 -3.71 -5.02
CA ARG A 9 -10.72 -2.30 -4.64
C ARG A 9 -9.57 -1.77 -5.48
N LYS A 10 -9.89 -0.84 -6.38
CA LYS A 10 -8.86 -0.04 -7.02
C LYS A 10 -8.26 0.75 -5.88
N THR A 11 -6.98 0.56 -5.62
CA THR A 11 -6.21 1.48 -4.79
C THR A 11 -6.56 2.88 -5.25
N LEU A 12 -7.17 3.67 -4.37
CA LEU A 12 -7.54 5.05 -4.64
C LEU A 12 -6.27 5.81 -5.00
N SER A 13 -6.39 6.81 -5.86
CA SER A 13 -5.23 7.63 -6.26
C SER A 13 -4.48 8.18 -5.04
N HIS A 14 -5.22 8.58 -4.01
CA HIS A 14 -4.66 9.04 -2.73
C HIS A 14 -3.87 7.95 -1.99
N GLU A 15 -4.39 6.72 -1.91
CA GLU A 15 -3.69 5.60 -1.29
C GLU A 15 -2.40 5.26 -2.04
N LYS A 16 -2.43 5.34 -3.37
CA LYS A 16 -1.27 5.10 -4.21
C LYS A 16 -0.18 6.14 -3.97
N GLU A 17 -0.52 7.43 -3.91
CA GLU A 17 0.44 8.50 -3.58
C GLU A 17 1.11 8.28 -2.22
N VAL A 18 0.31 7.88 -1.22
CA VAL A 18 0.79 7.55 0.12
C VAL A 18 1.74 6.34 0.09
N LEU A 19 1.37 5.28 -0.62
CA LEU A 19 2.21 4.08 -0.79
C LEU A 19 3.48 4.35 -1.61
N GLU A 20 3.43 5.22 -2.61
CA GLU A 20 4.61 5.61 -3.41
C GLU A 20 5.67 6.33 -2.56
N ARG A 21 5.27 7.04 -1.50
CA ARG A 21 6.22 7.59 -0.51
C ARG A 21 7.02 6.50 0.19
N LEU A 22 6.51 5.28 0.33
CA LEU A 22 7.26 4.17 0.92
C LEU A 22 8.40 3.68 0.02
N LEU A 23 8.35 3.95 -1.28
CA LEU A 23 9.37 3.50 -2.24
C LEU A 23 10.71 4.22 -2.03
N ILE A 24 10.74 5.35 -1.32
CA ILE A 24 12.00 6.01 -0.92
C ILE A 24 12.81 5.11 0.03
N TYR A 25 12.12 4.29 0.82
CA TYR A 25 12.74 3.32 1.70
C TYR A 25 12.97 2.05 0.88
N LYS A 26 14.18 1.84 0.35
CA LYS A 26 14.52 0.61 -0.40
C LYS A 26 14.89 -0.58 0.48
N THR A 27 15.32 -0.33 1.72
CA THR A 27 15.83 -1.36 2.63
C THR A 27 14.81 -1.78 3.68
N LYS A 28 14.20 -0.82 4.38
CA LYS A 28 13.13 -1.07 5.36
C LYS A 28 12.28 0.20 5.57
N ILE A 29 10.98 0.02 5.75
CA ILE A 29 10.08 1.09 6.18
C ILE A 29 10.25 1.28 7.70
N PRO A 30 10.52 2.50 8.20
CA PRO A 30 10.52 2.78 9.63
C PRO A 30 9.12 2.58 10.24
N ASP A 31 9.01 2.01 11.45
CA ASP A 31 7.71 1.79 12.10
C ASP A 31 6.93 3.10 12.30
N GLN A 32 7.61 4.22 12.57
CA GLN A 32 6.97 5.54 12.66
C GLN A 32 6.26 5.93 11.36
N VAL A 33 6.94 5.78 10.22
CA VAL A 33 6.37 6.03 8.90
C VAL A 33 5.25 5.04 8.61
N TYR A 34 5.43 3.77 8.97
CA TYR A 34 4.40 2.76 8.83
C TYR A 34 3.11 3.15 9.58
N GLN A 35 3.21 3.63 10.82
CA GLN A 35 2.04 4.08 11.59
C GLN A 35 1.36 5.30 10.96
N GLU A 36 2.12 6.27 10.45
CA GLU A 36 1.54 7.40 9.71
C GLU A 36 0.79 6.93 8.45
N ILE A 37 1.38 6.02 7.69
CA ILE A 37 0.80 5.46 6.47
C ILE A 37 -0.44 4.61 6.79
N GLU A 38 -0.41 3.83 7.87
CA GLU A 38 -1.57 3.05 8.34
C GLU A 38 -2.75 3.95 8.73
N GLN A 39 -2.47 5.10 9.37
CA GLN A 39 -3.50 6.10 9.66
C GLN A 39 -4.04 6.78 8.40
N LEU A 40 -3.18 7.09 7.43
CA LEU A 40 -3.57 7.73 6.17
C LEU A 40 -4.37 6.81 5.23
N LEU A 41 -4.00 5.54 5.17
CA LEU A 41 -4.66 4.52 4.34
C LEU A 41 -5.91 3.92 5.03
N GLY A 42 -5.98 4.02 6.35
CA GLY A 42 -7.05 3.46 7.17
C GLY A 42 -7.00 1.93 7.32
N VAL A 43 -7.98 1.39 8.06
CA VAL A 43 -8.11 -0.05 8.43
C VAL A 43 -8.10 -1.01 7.24
N GLU A 44 -8.29 -0.50 6.03
CA GLU A 44 -8.27 -1.29 4.81
C GLU A 44 -6.87 -1.82 4.44
N TRP A 45 -5.81 -1.13 4.89
CA TRP A 45 -4.40 -1.45 4.65
C TRP A 45 -3.70 -1.98 5.89
N ASN A 46 -3.78 -3.30 6.08
CA ASN A 46 -2.99 -4.00 7.10
C ASN A 46 -1.50 -4.07 6.75
N LYS A 47 -0.64 -4.25 7.77
CA LYS A 47 0.82 -4.45 7.65
C LYS A 47 1.21 -5.34 6.49
N LYS A 48 0.61 -6.54 6.41
CA LYS A 48 0.88 -7.50 5.34
C LYS A 48 0.62 -6.93 3.94
N LYS A 49 -0.48 -6.19 3.73
CA LYS A 49 -0.81 -5.61 2.42
C LYS A 49 0.17 -4.52 2.04
N ILE A 50 0.51 -3.62 2.98
CA ILE A 50 1.47 -2.53 2.77
C ILE A 50 2.84 -3.12 2.39
N TYR A 51 3.35 -4.08 3.17
CA TYR A 51 4.63 -4.73 2.87
C TYR A 51 4.61 -5.54 1.57
N SER A 52 3.52 -6.25 1.26
CA SER A 52 3.39 -6.97 -0.02
C SER A 52 3.39 -6.01 -1.21
N TRP A 53 2.68 -4.89 -1.12
CA TRP A 53 2.68 -3.87 -2.16
C TRP A 53 4.06 -3.24 -2.31
N TRP A 54 4.65 -2.79 -1.20
CA TRP A 54 5.97 -2.17 -1.18
C TRP A 54 7.03 -3.11 -1.75
N ASN A 55 7.10 -4.36 -1.30
CA ASN A 55 8.06 -5.34 -1.79
C ASN A 55 7.88 -5.66 -3.30
N TYR A 56 6.64 -5.66 -3.79
CA TYR A 56 6.38 -5.83 -5.22
C TYR A 56 6.89 -4.64 -6.06
N HIS A 57 6.75 -3.42 -5.54
CA HIS A 57 7.14 -2.21 -6.24
C HIS A 57 8.64 -1.89 -6.14
N ILE A 58 9.30 -2.10 -4.99
CA ILE A 58 10.76 -1.92 -4.87
C ILE A 58 11.53 -2.86 -5.79
N LYS A 59 11.02 -4.09 -6.01
CA LYS A 59 11.62 -5.07 -6.94
C LYS A 59 11.43 -4.73 -8.41
N LYS A 60 10.51 -3.83 -8.73
CA LYS A 60 10.24 -3.36 -10.11
C LYS A 60 10.99 -2.07 -10.46
N SER A 61 11.63 -1.43 -9.48
CA SER A 61 12.46 -0.24 -9.65
C SER A 61 13.97 -0.55 -9.64
N ASP A 62 14.32 -1.83 -9.76
CA ASP A 62 15.65 -2.36 -10.10
C ASP A 62 15.62 -2.80 -11.58
#